data_AF-A0A6N9Z5M9-F1
#
_entry.id   AF-A0A6N9Z5M9-F1
#
_cell.length_a   1.000
_cell.length_b   1.000
_cell.length_c   1.000
_cell.angle_alpha   90.00
_cell.angle_beta   90.00
_cell.angle_gamma   90.00
#
_symmetry.space_group_name_H-M   'P 1'
#
loop_
_entity.id
_entity.type
_entity.pdbx_description
1 polymer ?
#
loop_
_entity_poly.entity_id
_entity_poly.type
_entity_poly.pdbx_seq_one_letter_code
_entity_poly.pdbx_strand_id
1 'polypeptide(L)' 'MTPIANATAVCTCSGGWWAVEVPEIPGLFIQARRLDQVEEQVRDAAEMLDTQIGTVTIDPQDA' A
#
# COMPACT_ATOMS: atom_id res chain seq x y z
N MET A 1 -18.42 -14.45 -0.66
CA MET A 1 -17.12 -14.43 -1.37
C MET A 1 -16.72 -12.98 -1.50
N THR A 2 -15.86 -12.48 -0.63
CA THR A 2 -15.32 -11.12 -0.77
C THR A 2 -14.38 -11.14 -1.97
N PRO A 3 -14.53 -10.26 -2.98
CA PRO A 3 -13.60 -10.24 -4.10
C PRO A 3 -12.22 -9.87 -3.57
N ILE A 4 -11.22 -10.69 -3.90
CA ILE A 4 -9.82 -10.39 -3.60
C ILE A 4 -9.38 -9.33 -4.60
N ALA A 5 -9.15 -8.10 -4.14
CA ALA A 5 -8.62 -7.03 -4.98
C ALA A 5 -7.09 -7.13 -5.05
N ASN A 6 -6.52 -7.02 -6.24
CA ASN A 6 -5.09 -6.74 -6.37
C ASN A 6 -4.88 -5.25 -6.11
N ALA A 7 -3.80 -4.91 -5.39
CA ALA A 7 -3.53 -3.55 -4.95
C ALA A 7 -2.15 -3.11 -5.44
N THR A 8 -2.06 -1.85 -5.88
CA THR A 8 -0.81 -1.24 -6.29
C THR A 8 -0.41 -0.20 -5.26
N ALA A 9 0.69 -0.43 -4.57
CA ALA A 9 1.26 0.48 -3.59
C ALA A 9 2.20 1.47 -4.29
N VAL A 10 1.68 2.65 -4.62
CA VAL A 10 2.42 3.74 -5.24
C VAL A 10 3.29 4.39 -4.18
N CYS A 11 4.61 4.23 -4.28
CA CYS A 11 5.56 4.68 -3.27
C CYS A 11 6.34 5.91 -3.75
N THR A 12 6.14 7.05 -3.09
CA THR A 12 6.83 8.32 -3.40
C THR A 12 7.83 8.65 -2.30
N CYS A 13 9.11 8.82 -2.65
CA CYS A 13 10.14 9.20 -1.69
C CYS A 13 9.99 10.69 -1.35
N SER A 14 9.88 11.00 -0.06
CA SER A 14 9.76 12.37 0.46
C SER A 14 10.57 12.49 1.74
N GLY A 15 11.76 13.11 1.63
CA GLY A 15 12.58 13.43 2.80
C GLY A 15 13.07 12.22 3.60
N GLY A 16 13.36 11.09 2.93
CA GLY A 16 13.83 9.86 3.59
C GLY A 16 12.71 8.96 4.13
N TRP A 17 11.46 9.25 3.78
CA TRP A 17 10.31 8.39 4.02
C TRP A 17 9.61 8.11 2.69
N TRP A 18 8.93 6.97 2.61
CA TRP A 18 8.05 6.62 1.51
C TRP A 18 6.63 6.96 1.92
N ALA A 19 6.01 7.91 1.21
CA ALA A 19 4.57 8.06 1.19
C ALA A 19 4.00 6.96 0.29
N VAL A 20 3.00 6.22 0.76
CA VAL A 20 2.42 5.12 0.01
C VAL A 20 0.92 5.32 -0.13
N GLU A 21 0.47 5.25 -1.38
CA GLU A 21 -0.93 5.36 -1.74
C GLU A 21 -1.38 4.07 -2.43
N VAL A 22 -2.61 3.63 -2.15
CA VAL A 22 -3.23 2.50 -2.83
C VAL A 22 -4.51 2.97 -3.51
N PRO A 23 -4.45 3.36 -4.80
CA PRO A 23 -5.58 3.94 -5.52
C PRO A 23 -6.82 3.02 -5.57
N GLU A 24 -6.61 1.71 -5.52
CA GLU A 24 -7.69 0.71 -5.52
C GLU A 24 -8.47 0.67 -4.19
N ILE A 25 -7.93 1.23 -3.11
CA ILE A 25 -8.53 1.22 -1.77
C ILE A 25 -8.69 2.67 -1.29
N PRO A 26 -9.86 3.29 -1.54
CA PRO A 26 -10.07 4.69 -1.18
C PRO A 26 -9.95 4.88 0.33
N GLY A 27 -9.03 5.76 0.73
CA GLY A 27 -8.73 6.05 2.14
C GLY A 27 -7.55 5.27 2.71
N LEU A 28 -6.95 4.34 1.94
CA LEU A 28 -5.72 3.66 2.35
C LEU A 28 -4.51 4.51 1.95
N PHE A 29 -3.93 5.16 2.96
CA PHE A 29 -2.68 5.90 2.86
C PHE A 29 -1.79 5.49 4.04
N ILE A 30 -0.54 5.12 3.75
CA ILE A 30 0.44 4.77 4.77
C ILE A 30 1.77 5.47 4.50
N GLN A 31 2.68 5.39 5.47
CA GLN A 31 4.05 5.86 5.33
C GLN A 31 5.03 4.84 5.89
N ALA A 32 6.10 4.57 5.17
CA ALA A 32 7.11 3.59 5.55
C ALA A 32 8.52 4.15 5.41
N ARG A 33 9.46 3.66 6.22
CA ARG A 33 10.88 4.02 6.05
C ARG A 33 11.56 3.22 4.95
N ARG A 34 11.06 2.03 4.65
CA ARG A 34 11.64 1.12 3.67
C ARG A 34 10.54 0.46 2.86
N LEU A 35 10.82 0.21 1.58
CA LEU A 35 9.87 -0.43 0.67
C LEU A 35 9.48 -1.84 1.11
N ASP A 36 10.37 -2.59 1.76
CA ASP A 36 10.05 -3.92 2.30
C ASP A 36 8.96 -3.92 3.39
N GLN A 37 8.73 -2.78 4.06
CA GLN A 37 7.69 -2.63 5.09
C GLN A 37 6.32 -2.28 4.49
N VAL A 38 6.29 -1.86 3.22
CA VAL A 38 5.09 -1.33 2.58
C VAL A 38 4.03 -2.41 2.42
N GLU A 39 4.42 -3.59 1.94
CA GLU A 39 3.49 -4.67 1.67
C GLU A 39 2.73 -5.13 2.93
N GLU A 40 3.43 -5.30 4.05
CA GLU A 40 2.81 -5.68 5.32
C GLU A 40 1.84 -4.61 5.82
N GLN A 41 2.26 -3.35 5.80
CA GLN A 41 1.42 -2.24 6.26
C GLN A 41 0.21 -1.97 5.37
N VAL A 42 0.32 -2.18 4.05
CA VAL A 42 -0.82 -2.09 3.13
C VAL A 42 -1.86 -3.18 3.46
N ARG A 43 -1.42 -4.40 3.80
CA ARG A 43 -2.34 -5.47 4.21
C ARG A 43 -3.04 -5.15 5.52
N ASP A 44 -2.28 -4.74 6.53
CA ASP A 44 -2.83 -4.39 7.84
C ASP A 44 -3.85 -3.23 7.74
N ALA A 45 -3.51 -2.18 6.99
CA ALA A 45 -4.41 -1.06 6.74
C ALA A 45 -5.65 -1.46 5.91
N ALA A 46 -5.52 -2.37 4.94
CA ALA A 46 -6.65 -2.88 4.18
C ALA A 46 -7.61 -3.70 5.06
N GLU A 47 -7.09 -4.53 5.97
CA GLU A 47 -7.91 -5.26 6.94
C GLU A 47 -8.65 -4.31 7.89
N MET A 48 -8.02 -3.22 8.33
CA MET A 48 -8.69 -2.17 9.12
C MET A 48 -9.83 -1.47 8.37
N LEU A 49 -9.81 -1.49 7.04
CA LEU A 49 -10.84 -0.95 6.16
C LEU A 49 -11.82 -2.02 5.65
N ASP A 50 -11.88 -3.19 6.30
CA ASP A 50 -12.71 -4.35 5.91
C ASP A 50 -12.50 -4.76 4.44
N THR A 51 -11.31 -4.51 3.90
CA THR A 51 -10.95 -4.76 2.50
C THR A 51 -9.96 -5.89 2.40
N GLN A 52 -10.35 -6.96 1.70
CA GLN A 52 -9.48 -8.11 1.49
C GLN A 52 -8.66 -7.96 0.20
N ILE A 53 -7.33 -7.90 0.35
CA ILE A 53 -6.40 -7.80 -0.77
C ILE A 53 -5.63 -9.09 -1.04
N GLY A 54 -5.27 -9.29 -2.30
CA GLY A 54 -4.48 -10.42 -2.76
C GLY A 54 -3.03 -10.01 -2.96
N THR A 55 -2.65 -9.92 -4.24
CA THR A 55 -1.32 -9.50 -4.63
C THR A 55 -1.15 -7.99 -4.41
N VAL A 56 -0.08 -7.64 -3.70
CA VAL A 56 0.37 -6.25 -3.55
C VAL A 56 1.55 -6.04 -4.48
N THR A 57 1.47 -5.05 -5.36
CA THR A 57 2.58 -4.65 -6.22
C THR A 57 3.15 -3.36 -5.67
N ILE A 58 4.44 -3.33 -5.38
CA ILE A 58 5.13 -2.13 -4.92
C ILE A 58 5.68 -1.39 -6.15
N ASP A 59 5.21 -0.17 -6.38
CA ASP A 59 5.61 0.69 -7.49
C ASP A 59 6.29 1.97 -6.98
N PRO A 60 7.63 1.99 -6.87
CA PRO A 60 8.37 3.18 -6.48
C PRO A 60 8.46 4.18 -7.64
N GLN A 61 7.84 5.36 -7.50
CA GLN A 61 7.76 6.38 -8.55
C GLN A 61 8.97 7.33 -8.60
N ASP A 62 9.87 7.28 -7.61
CA ASP A 62 10.97 8.27 -7.43
C ASP A 62 12.32 7.61 -7.06
N ALA A 63 12.63 6.44 -7.65
CA ALA A 63 13.87 5.69 -7.43
C ALA A 63 14.93 5.90 -8.55
#